data_AF-A0A4Q3W3P8-F1
#
_entry.id   AF-A0A4Q3W3P8-F1
#
_cell.length_a   1.000
_cell.length_b   1.000
_cell.length_c   1.000
_cell.angle_alpha   90.00
_cell.angle_beta   90.00
_cell.angle_gamma   90.00
#
_symmetry.space_group_name_H-M   'P 1'
#
loop_
_entity.id
_entity.type
_entity.pdbx_description
1 polymer ?
#
loop_
_entity_poly.entity_id
_entity_poly.type
_entity_poly.pdbx_seq_one_letter_code
_entity_poly.pdbx_strand_id
1 'polypeptide(L)' 'IKYSDKFDDPNLPGEMTTTISLRKVIAGTEIKILQENIPAVIPAEMCYLGWQESLEKLAKLVEPEIPDA' A
#
# COMPACT_ATOMS: atom_id res chain seq x y z
N ILE A 1 -1.01 -10.71 4.04
CA ILE A 1 -1.88 -9.86 4.89
C ILE A 1 -3.07 -9.46 4.04
N LYS A 2 -4.30 -9.55 4.56
CA LYS A 2 -5.49 -9.10 3.86
C LYS A 2 -6.34 -8.35 4.88
N TYR A 3 -6.74 -7.14 4.56
CA TYR A 3 -7.60 -6.32 5.41
C TYR A 3 -8.61 -5.57 4.55
N SER A 4 -9.72 -5.20 5.17
CA SER A 4 -10.72 -4.34 4.57
C SER A 4 -10.79 -3.00 5.29
N ASP A 5 -11.23 -1.98 4.56
CA ASP A 5 -11.39 -0.63 5.07
C ASP A 5 -12.60 0.03 4.40
N LYS A 6 -13.15 1.06 5.04
CA LYS A 6 -14.29 1.83 4.54
C LYS A 6 -14.05 3.32 4.79
N PHE A 7 -14.58 4.16 3.91
CA PHE A 7 -14.58 5.59 4.16
C PHE A 7 -15.56 5.94 5.29
N ASP A 8 -15.17 6.89 6.13
CA ASP A 8 -16.07 7.49 7.10
C ASP A 8 -17.10 8.42 6.42
N ASP A 9 -16.78 8.95 5.23
CA ASP A 9 -17.68 9.78 4.45
C ASP A 9 -18.87 8.93 3.92
N PRO A 10 -20.12 9.23 4.33
CA PRO A 10 -21.30 8.52 3.86
C PRO A 10 -21.49 8.57 2.33
N ASN A 11 -20.88 9.53 1.64
CA ASN A 11 -20.94 9.69 0.19
C ASN A 11 -19.95 8.80 -0.57
N LEU A 12 -19.07 8.09 0.13
CA LEU A 12 -18.14 7.11 -0.43
C LEU A 12 -18.46 5.69 0.07
N PRO A 13 -19.68 5.17 -0.18
CA PRO A 13 -20.06 3.85 0.30
C PRO A 13 -19.27 2.77 -0.46
N GLY A 14 -18.64 1.88 0.27
CA GLY A 14 -17.90 0.77 -0.29
C GLY A 14 -16.88 0.22 0.70
N GLU A 15 -16.77 -1.10 0.78
CA GLU A 15 -15.69 -1.76 1.52
C GLU A 15 -14.56 -2.05 0.53
N MET A 16 -13.43 -1.37 0.72
CA MET A 16 -12.21 -1.64 -0.03
C MET A 16 -11.49 -2.83 0.61
N THR A 17 -10.83 -3.63 -0.22
CA THR A 17 -10.01 -4.74 0.26
C THR A 17 -8.57 -4.54 -0.22
N THR A 18 -7.62 -4.60 0.69
CA THR A 18 -6.19 -4.54 0.36
C THR A 18 -5.52 -5.87 0.71
N THR A 19 -4.88 -6.48 -0.27
CA THR A 19 -4.10 -7.71 -0.12
C THR A 19 -2.62 -7.38 -0.32
N ILE A 20 -1.82 -7.67 0.70
CA ILE A 20 -0.36 -7.52 0.67
C ILE A 20 0.29 -8.90 0.74
N SER A 21 1.10 -9.22 -0.27
CA SER A 21 1.91 -10.43 -0.33
C SER A 21 3.38 -10.07 -0.16
N LEU A 22 4.06 -10.75 0.77
CA LEU A 22 5.48 -10.59 1.03
C LEU A 22 6.17 -11.92 0.73
N ARG A 23 7.31 -11.85 0.03
CA ARG A 23 8.11 -13.03 -0.33
C ARG A 23 9.58 -12.76 -0.10
N LYS A 24 10.26 -13.65 0.64
CA LYS A 24 11.71 -13.60 0.82
C LYS A 24 12.41 -13.75 -0.54
N VAL A 25 13.39 -12.90 -0.80
CA VAL A 25 14.31 -12.97 -1.95
C VAL A 25 15.76 -12.84 -1.48
N ILE A 26 16.73 -13.02 -2.38
CA ILE A 26 18.16 -13.09 -2.02
C ILE A 26 18.68 -11.81 -1.34
N ALA A 27 18.17 -10.66 -1.74
CA ALA A 27 18.63 -9.34 -1.28
C ALA A 27 17.54 -8.56 -0.54
N GLY A 28 16.53 -9.23 0.02
CA GLY A 28 15.46 -8.56 0.77
C GLY A 28 14.11 -9.25 0.67
N THR A 29 13.05 -8.46 0.54
CA THR A 29 11.67 -8.92 0.48
C THR A 29 10.95 -8.32 -0.72
N GLU A 30 10.39 -9.16 -1.58
CA GLU A 30 9.44 -8.71 -2.60
C GLU A 30 8.09 -8.40 -1.95
N ILE A 31 7.53 -7.24 -2.28
CA ILE A 31 6.19 -6.82 -1.87
C ILE A 31 5.28 -6.70 -3.09
N LYS A 32 4.06 -7.26 -3.00
CA LYS A 32 2.98 -7.08 -3.98
C LYS A 32 1.73 -6.61 -3.26
N ILE A 33 1.06 -5.61 -3.83
CA ILE A 33 -0.13 -4.99 -3.25
C ILE A 33 -1.24 -5.00 -4.31
N LEU A 34 -2.40 -5.51 -3.93
CA LEU A 34 -3.63 -5.45 -4.72
C LEU A 34 -4.70 -4.75 -3.88
N GLN A 35 -5.23 -3.64 -4.38
CA GLN A 35 -6.35 -2.92 -3.76
C GLN A 35 -7.56 -3.02 -4.67
N GLU A 36 -8.66 -3.56 -4.13
CA GLU A 36 -9.88 -3.91 -4.84
C GLU A 36 -11.06 -3.10 -4.29
N ASN A 37 -12.12 -3.00 -5.10
CA ASN A 37 -13.37 -2.32 -4.77
C ASN A 37 -13.18 -0.83 -4.43
N ILE A 38 -12.22 -0.17 -5.09
CA ILE A 38 -12.03 1.28 -4.99
C ILE A 38 -13.29 1.96 -5.57
N PRO A 39 -13.97 2.87 -4.82
CA PRO A 39 -15.13 3.58 -5.33
C PRO A 39 -14.83 4.32 -6.64
N ALA A 40 -15.73 4.22 -7.62
CA ALA A 40 -15.51 4.76 -8.97
C ALA A 40 -15.31 6.28 -9.04
N VAL A 41 -15.72 7.01 -7.99
CA VAL A 41 -15.50 8.46 -7.86
C VAL A 41 -14.06 8.80 -7.50
N ILE A 42 -13.29 7.84 -6.99
CA ILE A 42 -11.86 8.01 -6.67
C ILE A 42 -11.05 7.62 -7.91
N PRO A 43 -10.29 8.55 -8.50
CA PRO A 43 -9.42 8.22 -9.63
C PRO A 43 -8.33 7.24 -9.21
N ALA A 44 -8.16 6.15 -9.98
CA ALA A 44 -7.16 5.14 -9.68
C ALA A 44 -5.73 5.71 -9.69
N GLU A 45 -5.47 6.71 -10.53
CA GLU A 45 -4.19 7.42 -10.61
C GLU A 45 -3.82 8.08 -9.28
N MET A 46 -4.80 8.61 -8.55
CA MET A 46 -4.58 9.20 -7.22
C MET A 46 -4.24 8.12 -6.18
N CYS A 47 -4.87 6.94 -6.28
CA CYS A 47 -4.52 5.80 -5.44
C CYS A 47 -3.09 5.32 -5.72
N TYR A 48 -2.69 5.23 -6.98
CA TYR A 48 -1.32 4.88 -7.36
C TYR A 48 -0.30 5.89 -6.81
N LEU A 49 -0.58 7.19 -6.92
CA LEU A 49 0.29 8.23 -6.37
C LEU A 49 0.46 8.07 -4.85
N GLY A 50 -0.64 7.90 -4.11
CA GLY A 50 -0.59 7.68 -2.66
C GLY A 50 0.22 6.43 -2.27
N TRP A 51 0.06 5.33 -3.03
CA TRP A 51 0.84 4.11 -2.82
C TRP A 51 2.32 4.30 -3.14
N GLN A 52 2.67 5.02 -4.20
CA GLN A 52 4.06 5.31 -4.56
C GLN A 52 4.76 6.08 -3.43
N GLU A 53 4.15 7.14 -2.91
CA GLU A 53 4.69 7.90 -1.78
C GLU A 53 4.83 7.05 -0.52
N SER A 54 3.85 6.18 -0.26
CA SER A 54 3.84 5.29 0.91
C SER A 54 4.95 4.24 0.81
N LEU A 55 5.16 3.66 -0.38
CA LEU A 55 6.23 2.69 -0.63
C LEU A 55 7.62 3.34 -0.58
N GLU A 56 7.76 4.58 -1.06
CA GLU A 56 9.00 5.33 -0.95
C GLU A 56 9.37 5.59 0.53
N LYS A 57 8.38 5.99 1.35
CA LYS A 57 8.56 6.18 2.79
C LYS A 57 8.88 4.86 3.50
N LEU A 58 8.23 3.76 3.09
CA LEU A 58 8.50 2.44 3.64
C LEU A 58 9.94 2.02 3.34
N ALA A 59 10.41 2.18 2.10
CA ALA A 59 11.80 1.86 1.73
C ALA A 59 12.80 2.65 2.59
N LYS A 60 12.59 3.97 2.75
CA LYS A 60 13.43 4.82 3.62
C LYS A 60 13.44 4.36 5.09
N LEU A 61 12.34 3.78 5.57
CA LEU A 61 12.21 3.29 6.94
C LEU A 61 12.89 1.93 7.16
N VAL A 62 12.78 1.02 6.19
CA VAL A 62 13.17 -0.39 6.37
C VAL A 62 14.49 -0.77 5.70
N GLU A 63 15.01 0.07 4.80
CA GLU A 63 16.31 -0.09 4.14
C GLU A 63 17.29 1.06 4.47
N PRO A 64 17.41 1.51 5.74
CA PRO A 64 18.34 2.59 6.06
C PRO A 64 19.78 2.10 5.94
N GLU A 65 20.62 2.89 5.26
CA GLU A 65 22.07 2.81 5.45
C GLU A 65 22.40 3.48 6.79
N ILE A 66 22.80 2.69 7.79
CA ILE A 66 23.16 3.19 9.11
C ILE A 66 24.68 3.08 9.25
N PRO A 67 25.43 4.20 9.17
CA PRO A 67 26.86 4.18 9.42
C PRO A 67 27.14 3.73 10.86
N ASP A 68 28.09 2.80 11.02
CA ASP A 68 28.61 2.28 12.30
C ASP A 68 27.63 1.50 13.21
N ALA A 69 26.58 0.88 12.64
CA ALA A 69 25.80 -0.17 13.32
C ALA A 69 26.45 -1.57 13.24
#